data_AF-A0A4D4LFL6-F1
#
_entry.id   AF-A0A4D4LFL6-F1
#
_cell.length_a   1.000
_cell.length_b   1.000
_cell.length_c   1.000
_cell.angle_alpha   90.00
_cell.angle_beta   90.00
_cell.angle_gamma   90.00
#
_symmetry.space_group_name_H-M   'P 1'
#
loop_
_entity.id
_entity.type
_entity.pdbx_description
1 polymer ?
#
loop_
_entity_poly.entity_id
_entity_poly.type
_entity_poly.pdbx_seq_one_letter_code
_entity_poly.pdbx_strand_id
1 'polypeptide(L)'
;MSGWPELEKYIDRAPTSKEMMSWIELIVSQGIRRAGYPADGWTEEWAAEQFRETGLEDVRLEPLDTPIWRPRSAAFEIWPTDRPGEVIRFEGLALPYTTPTDGTEGRLVRMEDGEVRGSIAVQEIGFTRLPQTEVQARATGSYDPRASSPTSSRPCPSTFPM
;
A
#
# COMPACT_ATOMS: atom_id res chain seq x y z
N MET A 1 -27.11 13.98 -2.61
CA MET A 1 -26.90 15.12 -3.54
C MET A 1 -25.58 15.75 -3.14
N SER A 2 -24.60 15.72 -4.05
CA SER A 2 -23.20 16.09 -3.80
C SER A 2 -23.07 17.59 -3.53
N GLY A 3 -22.17 17.99 -2.62
CA GLY A 3 -21.99 19.37 -2.15
C GLY A 3 -21.35 20.35 -3.14
N TRP A 4 -21.43 20.12 -4.45
CA TRP A 4 -20.78 20.97 -5.45
C TRP A 4 -21.62 21.16 -6.73
N PRO A 5 -22.73 21.93 -6.67
CA PRO A 5 -23.64 22.15 -7.80
C PRO A 5 -22.94 22.68 -9.07
N GLU A 6 -21.92 23.52 -8.89
CA GLU A 6 -21.15 24.11 -9.99
C GLU A 6 -20.40 23.08 -10.86
N LEU A 7 -20.15 21.88 -10.32
CA LEU A 7 -19.45 20.81 -11.01
C LEU A 7 -20.41 19.83 -11.72
N GLU A 8 -21.71 19.89 -11.45
CA GLU A 8 -22.69 18.97 -12.04
C GLU A 8 -22.73 19.07 -13.57
N LYS A 9 -22.49 20.27 -14.12
CA LYS A 9 -22.38 20.49 -15.59
C LYS A 9 -21.21 19.76 -16.25
N TYR A 10 -20.28 19.22 -15.47
CA TYR A 10 -19.12 18.48 -15.95
C TYR A 10 -19.19 16.97 -15.64
N ILE A 11 -20.24 16.48 -14.96
CA ILE A 11 -20.39 15.06 -14.63
C ILE A 11 -20.35 14.18 -15.88
N ASP A 12 -20.99 14.62 -16.96
CA ASP A 12 -21.02 13.88 -18.23
C ASP A 12 -19.64 13.83 -18.93
N ARG A 13 -18.66 14.61 -18.44
CA ARG A 13 -17.26 14.59 -18.91
C ARG A 13 -16.34 13.78 -18.00
N ALA A 14 -16.83 13.31 -16.86
CA ALA A 14 -16.05 12.44 -15.99
C ALA A 14 -15.92 11.04 -16.62
N PRO A 15 -14.77 10.37 -16.45
CA PRO A 15 -14.62 9.01 -16.96
C PRO A 15 -15.63 8.08 -16.29
N THR A 16 -16.20 7.20 -17.10
CA THR A 16 -17.10 6.16 -16.62
C THR A 16 -16.33 5.15 -15.76
N SER A 17 -17.03 4.41 -14.89
CA SER A 17 -16.39 3.33 -14.12
C SER A 17 -15.72 2.28 -15.00
N LYS A 18 -16.25 2.04 -16.21
CA LYS A 18 -15.66 1.11 -17.17
C LYS A 18 -14.31 1.61 -17.68
N GLU A 19 -14.22 2.89 -18.06
CA GLU A 19 -12.97 3.51 -18.51
C GLU A 19 -11.94 3.52 -17.38
N MET A 20 -12.32 3.95 -16.17
CA MET A 20 -11.42 3.94 -15.02
C MET A 20 -10.87 2.55 -14.72
N MET A 21 -11.70 1.51 -14.77
CA MET A 21 -11.24 0.14 -14.58
C MET A 21 -10.30 -0.31 -15.69
N SER A 22 -10.57 0.05 -16.94
CA SER A 22 -9.67 -0.29 -18.06
C SER A 22 -8.29 0.35 -17.93
N TRP A 23 -8.22 1.59 -17.42
CA TRP A 23 -6.95 2.25 -17.13
C TRP A 23 -6.21 1.54 -15.99
N ILE A 24 -6.92 1.17 -14.92
CA ILE A 24 -6.32 0.41 -13.81
C ILE A 24 -5.73 -0.90 -14.33
N GLU A 25 -6.47 -1.65 -15.14
CA GLU A 25 -6.01 -2.92 -15.73
C GLU A 25 -4.78 -2.73 -16.62
N LEU A 26 -4.80 -1.72 -17.49
CA LEU A 26 -3.66 -1.37 -18.34
C LEU A 26 -2.42 -1.08 -17.50
N ILE A 27 -2.54 -0.21 -16.51
CA ILE A 27 -1.40 0.21 -15.68
C ILE A 27 -0.87 -0.96 -14.84
N VAL A 28 -1.76 -1.78 -14.27
CA VAL A 28 -1.36 -2.97 -13.50
C VAL A 28 -0.66 -4.00 -14.38
N SER A 29 -1.05 -4.12 -15.66
CA SER A 29 -0.42 -5.06 -16.61
C SER A 29 1.06 -4.74 -16.89
N GLN A 30 1.50 -3.51 -16.64
CA GLN A 30 2.91 -3.12 -16.80
C GLN A 30 3.81 -3.63 -15.67
N GLY A 31 3.24 -4.04 -14.53
CA GLY A 31 3.96 -4.63 -13.41
C GLY A 31 4.08 -3.71 -12.19
N ILE A 32 5.18 -3.89 -11.43
CA ILE A 32 5.37 -3.23 -10.13
C ILE A 32 5.80 -1.77 -10.32
N ARG A 33 4.92 -0.83 -9.94
CA ARG A 33 5.14 0.62 -9.97
C ARG A 33 5.81 1.17 -8.71
N ARG A 34 6.88 0.52 -8.27
CA ARG A 34 7.69 1.05 -7.17
C ARG A 34 8.64 2.11 -7.75
N ALA A 35 8.87 3.18 -7.01
CA ALA A 35 9.78 4.27 -7.40
C ALA A 35 11.06 3.73 -8.09
N GLY A 36 11.28 4.16 -9.33
CA GLY A 36 12.46 3.79 -10.12
C GLY A 36 12.41 2.42 -10.81
N TYR A 37 11.25 1.76 -10.85
CA TYR A 37 11.03 0.55 -11.64
C TYR A 37 10.59 0.90 -13.08
N PRO A 38 10.77 0.01 -14.08
CA PRO A 38 10.36 0.30 -15.45
C PRO A 38 8.87 0.66 -15.60
N ALA A 39 7.99 -0.03 -14.87
CA ALA A 39 6.54 0.23 -14.91
C ALA A 39 6.17 1.59 -14.29
N ASP A 40 7.00 2.10 -13.37
CA ASP A 40 6.84 3.41 -12.75
C ASP A 40 7.04 4.52 -13.79
N GLY A 41 8.21 4.53 -14.45
CA GLY A 41 8.52 5.52 -15.50
C GLY A 41 7.56 5.44 -16.69
N TRP A 42 7.16 4.24 -17.11
CA TRP A 42 6.10 4.10 -18.13
C TRP A 42 4.79 4.75 -17.70
N THR A 43 4.39 4.57 -16.43
CA THR A 43 3.12 5.11 -15.92
C THR A 43 3.15 6.62 -15.84
N GLU A 44 4.29 7.22 -15.50
CA GLU A 44 4.50 8.67 -15.48
C GLU A 44 4.32 9.27 -16.88
N GLU A 45 4.97 8.69 -17.89
CA GLU A 45 4.84 9.13 -19.28
C GLU A 45 3.42 8.95 -19.81
N TRP A 46 2.81 7.78 -19.57
CA TRP A 46 1.43 7.51 -19.96
C TRP A 46 0.46 8.51 -19.33
N ALA A 47 0.60 8.82 -18.04
CA ALA A 47 -0.27 9.79 -17.36
C ALA A 47 -0.10 11.20 -17.94
N ALA A 48 1.14 11.62 -18.24
CA ALA A 48 1.39 12.90 -18.89
C ALA A 48 0.78 12.96 -20.30
N GLU A 49 0.83 11.88 -21.06
CA GLU A 49 0.18 11.78 -22.37
C GLU A 49 -1.35 11.93 -22.23
N GLN A 50 -1.98 11.20 -21.30
CA GLN A 50 -3.43 11.32 -21.06
C GLN A 50 -3.85 12.76 -20.72
N PHE A 51 -3.05 13.49 -19.93
CA PHE A 51 -3.31 14.90 -19.64
C PHE A 51 -3.24 15.80 -20.88
N ARG A 52 -2.26 15.58 -21.76
CA ARG A 52 -2.15 16.33 -23.02
C ARG A 52 -3.31 16.00 -23.96
N GLU A 53 -3.67 14.72 -24.10
CA GLU A 53 -4.81 14.28 -24.92
C GLU A 53 -6.13 14.87 -24.43
N THR A 54 -6.26 15.11 -23.13
CA THR A 54 -7.45 15.75 -22.53
C THR A 54 -7.46 17.28 -22.73
N GLY A 55 -6.41 17.86 -23.32
CA GLY A 55 -6.33 19.28 -23.68
C GLY A 55 -5.61 20.17 -22.67
N LEU A 56 -4.83 19.60 -21.72
CA LEU A 56 -3.95 20.40 -20.87
C LEU A 56 -2.71 20.85 -21.65
N GLU A 57 -2.43 22.16 -21.60
CA GLU A 57 -1.37 22.79 -22.41
C GLU A 57 0.02 22.71 -21.76
N ASP A 58 0.11 22.86 -20.43
CA ASP A 58 1.38 22.89 -19.70
C ASP A 58 1.58 21.61 -18.87
N VAL A 59 1.87 20.50 -19.57
CA VAL A 59 2.11 19.19 -18.94
C VAL A 59 3.59 18.83 -19.00
N ARG A 60 4.24 18.86 -17.83
CA ARG A 60 5.66 18.54 -17.65
C ARG A 60 5.87 17.44 -16.61
N LEU A 61 6.91 16.64 -16.80
CA LEU A 61 7.44 15.74 -15.79
C LEU A 61 8.56 16.45 -15.03
N GLU A 62 8.52 16.40 -13.70
CA GLU A 62 9.54 16.99 -12.84
C GLU A 62 10.39 15.87 -12.22
N PRO A 63 11.71 15.83 -12.49
CA PRO A 63 12.56 14.78 -11.96
C PRO A 63 12.75 14.93 -10.45
N LEU A 64 12.67 13.81 -9.72
CA LEU A 64 12.95 13.74 -8.29
C LEU A 64 14.14 12.84 -8.03
N ASP A 65 15.21 13.40 -7.47
CA ASP A 65 16.35 12.61 -7.00
C ASP A 65 16.04 12.05 -5.61
N THR A 66 15.76 10.75 -5.54
CA THR A 66 15.35 10.05 -4.33
C THR A 66 16.01 8.68 -4.25
N PRO A 67 16.42 8.22 -3.05
CA PRO A 67 16.97 6.88 -2.90
C PRO A 67 15.96 5.80 -3.30
N ILE A 68 16.38 4.91 -4.20
CA ILE A 68 15.59 3.75 -4.63
C ILE A 68 15.97 2.55 -3.77
N TRP A 69 14.97 1.92 -3.15
CA TRP A 69 15.15 0.65 -2.45
C TRP A 69 14.72 -0.53 -3.32
N ARG A 70 15.65 -1.47 -3.57
CA ARG A 70 15.38 -2.73 -4.28
C ARG A 70 15.31 -3.89 -3.28
N PRO A 71 14.21 -4.65 -3.29
CA PRO A 71 14.07 -5.80 -2.42
C PRO A 71 15.10 -6.85 -2.80
N ARG A 72 15.72 -7.45 -1.78
CA ARG A 72 16.45 -8.71 -1.89
C ARG A 72 15.59 -9.82 -1.29
N SER A 73 16.04 -11.06 -1.44
CA SER A 73 15.48 -12.19 -0.68
C SER A 73 15.73 -11.97 0.82
N ALA A 74 14.73 -12.25 1.64
CA ALA A 74 14.87 -12.37 3.07
C ALA A 74 14.33 -13.72 3.48
N ALA A 75 15.01 -14.40 4.39
CA ALA A 75 14.52 -15.62 4.99
C ALA A 75 14.99 -15.67 6.43
N PHE A 76 14.26 -16.41 7.26
CA PHE A 76 14.67 -16.70 8.62
C PHE A 76 14.32 -18.14 8.96
N GLU A 77 15.12 -18.71 9.87
CA GLU A 77 14.97 -20.06 10.36
C GLU A 77 14.69 -20.00 11.86
N ILE A 78 13.75 -20.84 12.30
CA ILE A 78 13.38 -20.98 13.70
C ILE A 78 13.77 -22.39 14.17
N TRP A 79 14.45 -22.44 15.29
CA TRP A 79 14.75 -23.67 16.04
C TRP A 79 13.86 -23.74 17.28
N PRO A 80 12.77 -24.52 17.28
CA PRO A 80 11.89 -24.65 18.44
C PRO A 80 12.64 -25.31 19.60
N THR A 81 12.57 -24.70 20.79
CA THR A 81 13.30 -25.18 21.97
C THR A 81 12.84 -26.55 22.47
N ASP A 82 11.60 -26.93 22.16
CA ASP A 82 10.97 -28.20 22.55
C ASP A 82 11.19 -29.33 21.52
N ARG A 83 11.75 -29.01 20.33
CA ARG A 83 11.94 -29.95 19.22
C ARG A 83 13.35 -29.83 18.63
N PRO A 84 14.39 -30.34 19.31
CA PRO A 84 15.81 -30.07 19.00
C PRO A 84 16.35 -30.69 17.69
N GLY A 85 15.51 -31.27 16.83
CA GLY A 85 15.88 -31.75 15.49
C GLY A 85 15.11 -31.05 14.36
N GLU A 86 14.29 -30.05 14.69
CA GLU A 86 13.45 -29.37 13.73
C GLU A 86 13.97 -27.97 13.41
N VAL A 87 13.93 -27.60 12.13
CA VAL A 87 14.18 -26.25 11.64
C VAL A 87 13.00 -25.83 10.80
N ILE A 88 12.36 -24.73 11.18
CA ILE A 88 11.25 -24.16 10.42
C ILE A 88 11.78 -22.96 9.64
N ARG A 89 11.74 -23.03 8.31
CA ARG A 89 12.19 -21.95 7.42
C ARG A 89 11.01 -21.14 6.90
N PHE A 90 11.13 -19.82 6.96
CA PHE A 90 10.18 -18.88 6.38
C PHE A 90 10.87 -18.02 5.33
N GLU A 91 10.34 -18.02 4.11
CA GLU A 91 10.67 -17.02 3.11
C GLU A 91 9.89 -15.75 3.42
N GLY A 92 10.61 -14.63 3.52
CA GLY A 92 10.07 -13.33 3.90
C GLY A 92 10.31 -12.27 2.84
N LEU A 93 9.68 -11.13 3.05
CA LEU A 93 9.95 -9.92 2.30
C LEU A 93 10.80 -9.01 3.18
N ALA A 94 11.96 -8.59 2.67
CA ALA A 94 12.75 -7.57 3.34
C ALA A 94 11.91 -6.30 3.50
N LEU A 95 11.91 -5.71 4.70
CA LEU A 95 11.29 -4.42 4.89
C LEU A 95 12.10 -3.35 4.14
N PRO A 96 11.44 -2.37 3.49
CA PRO A 96 12.14 -1.27 2.84
C PRO A 96 13.13 -0.57 3.78
N TYR A 97 14.27 -0.18 3.23
CA TYR A 97 15.33 0.55 3.94
C TYR A 97 15.95 -0.17 5.14
N THR A 98 15.80 -1.49 5.23
CA THR A 98 16.55 -2.30 6.20
C THR A 98 17.96 -2.61 5.71
N THR A 99 18.89 -2.74 6.67
CA THR A 99 20.26 -3.17 6.38
C THR A 99 20.31 -4.70 6.36
N PRO A 100 20.90 -5.33 5.32
CA PRO A 100 21.04 -6.77 5.28
C PRO A 100 21.83 -7.36 6.46
N THR A 101 21.30 -8.48 6.91
CA THR A 101 21.83 -9.52 7.78
C THR A 101 22.90 -10.44 7.20
N ASP A 102 24.15 -10.50 7.69
CA ASP A 102 25.05 -11.63 7.40
C ASP A 102 24.85 -12.78 8.43
N GLY A 103 23.60 -13.21 8.63
CA GLY A 103 23.28 -14.32 9.53
C GLY A 103 23.17 -13.93 11.01
N THR A 104 22.31 -12.95 11.33
CA THR A 104 22.00 -12.65 12.74
C THR A 104 21.16 -13.77 13.34
N GLU A 105 21.69 -14.38 14.39
CA GLU A 105 21.02 -15.38 15.21
C GLU A 105 20.79 -14.83 16.61
N GLY A 106 19.65 -15.16 17.19
CA GLY A 106 19.30 -14.70 18.54
C GLY A 106 17.99 -15.29 18.99
N ARG A 107 17.72 -15.15 20.29
CA ARG A 107 16.43 -15.55 20.86
C ARG A 107 15.32 -14.71 20.24
N LEU A 108 14.24 -15.35 19.80
CA LEU A 108 13.02 -14.64 19.42
C LEU A 108 12.25 -14.22 20.67
N VAL A 109 11.92 -12.93 20.77
CA VAL A 109 11.15 -12.36 21.89
C VAL A 109 10.04 -11.49 21.31
N ARG A 110 8.80 -11.62 21.78
CA ARG A 110 7.73 -10.70 21.34
C ARG A 110 8.03 -9.31 21.89
N MET A 111 7.89 -8.29 21.06
CA MET A 111 8.21 -6.92 21.46
C MET A 111 7.35 -6.44 22.63
N GLU A 112 6.11 -6.91 22.75
CA GLU A 112 5.24 -6.60 23.89
C GLU A 112 5.63 -7.28 25.21
N ASP A 113 6.49 -8.30 25.20
CA ASP A 113 6.82 -9.09 26.41
C ASP A 113 7.91 -8.43 27.29
N GLY A 114 8.51 -7.32 26.85
CA GLY A 114 9.45 -6.51 27.66
C GLY A 114 10.86 -6.37 27.09
N GLU A 115 11.90 -6.69 27.88
CA GLU A 115 13.31 -6.46 27.53
C GLU A 115 13.74 -7.28 26.30
N VAL A 116 14.23 -6.61 25.26
CA VAL A 116 14.62 -7.21 23.98
C VAL A 116 16.12 -7.12 23.68
N ARG A 117 16.93 -6.53 24.56
CA ARG A 117 18.37 -6.36 24.31
C ARG A 117 19.05 -7.70 24.01
N GLY A 118 19.75 -7.74 22.87
CA GLY A 118 20.48 -8.93 22.39
C GLY A 118 19.58 -10.04 21.81
N SER A 119 18.28 -9.78 21.65
CA SER A 119 17.32 -10.70 21.06
C SER A 119 16.84 -10.21 19.68
N ILE A 120 16.23 -11.11 18.91
CA ILE A 120 15.49 -10.75 17.70
C ILE A 120 14.04 -10.49 18.13
N ALA A 121 13.61 -9.23 18.07
CA ALA A 121 12.27 -8.84 18.45
C ALA A 121 11.24 -9.19 17.36
N VAL A 122 10.11 -9.76 17.76
CA VAL A 122 8.97 -10.05 16.88
C VAL A 122 7.83 -9.12 17.24
N GLN A 123 7.35 -8.34 16.28
CA GLN A 123 6.18 -7.50 16.45
C GLN A 123 5.02 -8.05 15.63
N GLU A 124 3.90 -8.31 16.30
CA GLU A 124 2.67 -8.67 15.63
C GLU A 124 1.91 -7.40 15.23
N ILE A 125 1.66 -7.23 13.93
CA ILE A 125 0.88 -6.11 13.41
C ILE A 125 -0.57 -6.54 13.26
N GLY A 126 -1.40 -6.14 14.23
CA GLY A 126 -2.84 -6.35 14.18
C GLY A 126 -3.54 -5.45 13.17
N PHE A 127 -4.58 -5.99 12.52
CA PHE A 127 -5.49 -5.21 11.68
C PHE A 127 -6.87 -5.19 12.33
N THR A 128 -7.41 -4.00 12.55
CA THR A 128 -8.80 -3.79 13.00
C THR A 128 -9.70 -3.72 11.78
N ARG A 129 -10.88 -4.34 11.83
CA ARG A 129 -11.93 -4.07 10.82
C ARG A 129 -12.73 -2.86 11.23
N LEU A 130 -12.67 -1.81 10.42
CA LEU A 130 -13.45 -0.60 10.61
C LEU A 130 -14.69 -0.64 9.71
N PRO A 131 -15.92 -0.54 10.27
CA PRO A 131 -17.13 -0.36 9.48
C PRO A 131 -17.03 0.91 8.63
N GLN A 132 -17.47 0.87 7.37
CA GLN A 132 -17.43 2.06 6.51
C GLN A 132 -18.34 3.19 7.02
N THR A 133 -19.33 2.88 7.85
CA THR A 133 -20.16 3.88 8.55
C THR A 133 -19.33 4.77 9.47
N GLU A 134 -18.37 4.20 10.20
CA GLU A 134 -17.46 4.95 11.09
C GLU A 134 -16.51 5.85 10.29
N VAL A 135 -16.04 5.36 9.13
CA VAL A 135 -15.22 6.16 8.21
C VAL A 135 -16.03 7.34 7.67
N GLN A 136 -17.27 7.10 7.22
CA GLN A 136 -18.15 8.15 6.72
C GLN A 136 -18.45 9.21 7.78
N ALA A 137 -18.68 8.81 9.03
CA ALA A 137 -18.97 9.73 10.13
C ALA A 137 -17.84 10.74 10.39
N ARG A 138 -16.60 10.38 10.03
CA ARG A 138 -15.40 11.22 10.20
C ARG A 138 -14.89 11.84 8.90
N ALA A 139 -15.52 11.53 7.78
CA ALA A 139 -15.08 12.02 6.46
C ALA A 139 -15.53 13.46 6.23
N THR A 140 -14.68 14.25 5.57
CA THR A 140 -15.03 15.59 5.08
C THR A 140 -15.95 15.55 3.86
N GLY A 141 -16.14 14.38 3.25
CA GLY A 141 -17.10 14.13 2.19
C GLY A 141 -17.23 12.62 1.90
N SER A 142 -18.39 12.21 1.40
CA SER A 142 -18.65 10.83 1.00
C SER A 142 -19.46 10.77 -0.31
N TYR A 143 -19.11 9.82 -1.17
CA TYR A 143 -19.83 9.54 -2.41
C TYR A 143 -20.10 8.02 -2.48
N ASP A 144 -21.32 7.63 -2.14
CA ASP A 144 -21.79 6.23 -2.15
C ASP A 144 -23.16 6.15 -2.83
N PRO A 145 -23.23 6.29 -4.17
CA PRO A 145 -24.50 6.30 -4.91
C PRO A 145 -25.24 4.97 -4.85
N ARG A 146 -24.60 3.88 -4.39
CA ARG A 146 -25.20 2.55 -4.25
C ARG A 146 -25.59 2.20 -2.81
N ALA A 147 -25.40 3.13 -1.86
CA ALA A 147 -25.68 2.92 -0.44
C ALA A 147 -25.06 1.62 0.13
N SER A 148 -23.83 1.31 -0.31
CA SER A 148 -23.11 0.08 0.02
C SER A 148 -22.34 0.14 1.35
N SER A 149 -22.15 1.33 1.91
CA SER A 149 -21.35 1.55 3.12
C SER A 149 -21.86 0.85 4.40
N PRO A 150 -23.18 0.71 4.65
CA PRO A 150 -23.69 0.04 5.85
C PRO A 150 -23.29 -1.44 5.96
N THR A 151 -22.95 -2.09 4.84
CA THR A 151 -22.61 -3.52 4.78
C THR A 151 -21.11 -3.77 4.58
N SER A 152 -20.31 -2.72 4.47
CA SER A 152 -18.88 -2.82 4.15
C SER A 152 -17.98 -2.59 5.37
N SER A 153 -16.92 -3.39 5.49
CA SER A 153 -15.84 -3.19 6.46
C SER A 153 -14.50 -3.31 5.76
N ARG A 154 -13.52 -2.52 6.19
CA ARG A 154 -12.14 -2.58 5.66
C ARG A 154 -11.14 -2.87 6.78
N PRO A 155 -10.14 -3.74 6.55
CA PRO A 155 -9.03 -3.90 7.47
C PRO A 155 -8.18 -2.63 7.44
N CYS A 156 -7.93 -2.06 8.62
CA CYS A 156 -7.04 -0.95 8.86
C CYS A 156 -5.98 -1.37 9.89
N PRO A 157 -4.75 -0.87 9.83
CA PRO A 157 -3.79 -1.09 10.91
C PRO A 157 -4.39 -0.64 12.24
N SER A 158 -4.32 -1.47 13.28
CA SER A 158 -4.94 -1.19 14.59
C SER A 158 -4.37 0.05 15.29
N THR A 159 -3.25 0.58 14.80
CA THR A 159 -2.53 1.74 15.31
C THR A 159 -3.06 3.08 14.80
N PHE A 160 -4.13 3.11 14.00
CA PHE A 160 -4.78 4.38 13.66
C PHE A 160 -5.31 5.02 14.96
N PRO A 161 -4.87 6.23 15.35
CA PRO A 161 -5.42 6.88 16.52
C PRO A 161 -6.93 7.07 16.28
N MET A 162 -7.75 6.48 17.16
CA MET A 162 -9.19 6.74 17.21
C MET A 162 -9.47 8.11 17.80
#